data_AF-A0A0F9BRK0-F1
#
_entry.id   AF-A0A0F9BRK0-F1
#
_cell.length_a   1.000
_cell.length_b   1.000
_cell.length_c   1.000
_cell.angle_alpha   90.00
_cell.angle_beta   90.00
_cell.angle_gamma   90.00
#
_symmetry.space_group_name_H-M   'P 1'
#
loop_
_entity.id
_entity.type
_entity.pdbx_description
1 polymer ?
#
loop_
_entity_poly.entity_id
_entity_poly.type
_entity_poly.pdbx_seq_one_letter_code
_entity_poly.pdbx_strand_id
1 'polypeptide(L)'
;MILDKLLEMSTGQSLTVDAISDKSIDLSALLRDVGKGKQLYAVVAIDTAADSADAAKTVTFSIIADSTANLATSATTVSATQAYLGSVLTAGRELIVIPLPPNTPPGATDQYIGMYYDVSATFTAFTLSAYIAVDVQTNV
;
A
#
# COMPACT_ATOMS: atom_id res chain seq x y z
N MET A 1 18.32 1.65 3.32
CA MET A 1 17.48 0.77 2.49
C MET A 1 17.64 1.14 1.02
N ILE A 2 17.59 0.18 0.08
CA ILE A 2 17.57 0.47 -1.37
C ILE A 2 16.14 0.27 -1.90
N LEU A 3 15.63 1.23 -2.65
CA LEU A 3 14.30 1.17 -3.27
C LEU A 3 14.45 0.91 -4.77
N ASP A 4 13.72 -0.09 -5.27
CA ASP A 4 13.54 -0.30 -6.70
C ASP A 4 12.40 0.58 -7.20
N LYS A 5 12.68 1.41 -8.20
CA LYS A 5 11.70 2.32 -8.81
C LYS A 5 10.55 1.59 -9.51
N LEU A 6 10.76 0.36 -9.98
CA LEU A 6 9.71 -0.45 -10.60
C LEU A 6 8.75 -1.05 -9.57
N LEU A 7 9.15 -1.08 -8.30
CA LEU A 7 8.36 -1.58 -7.18
C LEU A 7 7.72 -0.45 -6.36
N GLU A 8 7.69 0.76 -6.91
CA GLU A 8 7.08 1.94 -6.32
C GLU A 8 5.63 2.11 -6.83
N MET A 9 4.67 2.11 -5.92
CA MET A 9 3.24 2.18 -6.20
C MET A 9 2.68 3.60 -6.07
N SER A 10 3.18 4.36 -5.08
CA SER A 10 2.78 5.75 -4.85
C SER A 10 3.99 6.59 -4.45
N THR A 11 4.04 7.83 -4.94
CA THR A 11 5.13 8.78 -4.66
C THR A 11 4.53 10.11 -4.21
N GLY A 12 4.47 10.34 -2.89
CA GLY A 12 3.86 11.55 -2.33
C GLY A 12 2.38 11.75 -2.72
N GLN A 13 1.63 10.65 -2.85
CA GLN A 13 0.23 10.67 -3.21
C GLN A 13 -0.59 11.35 -2.11
N SER A 14 -1.36 12.37 -2.46
CA SER A 14 -2.24 13.06 -1.51
C SER A 14 -3.52 12.26 -1.28
N LEU A 15 -3.79 11.89 -0.03
CA LEU A 15 -5.00 11.19 0.37
C LEU A 15 -5.97 12.14 1.09
N THR A 16 -7.19 12.24 0.56
CA THR A 16 -8.31 12.98 1.15
C THR A 16 -9.55 12.12 1.27
N VAL A 17 -9.77 11.21 0.34
CA VAL A 17 -10.84 10.21 0.30
C VAL A 17 -10.23 8.87 -0.11
N ASP A 18 -11.06 7.82 -0.16
CA ASP A 18 -10.62 6.50 -0.62
C ASP A 18 -9.92 6.60 -1.96
N ALA A 19 -8.78 5.93 -2.07
CA ALA A 19 -7.97 5.95 -3.27
C ALA A 19 -7.22 4.64 -3.47
N ILE A 20 -6.94 4.35 -4.74
CA ILE A 20 -5.99 3.31 -5.16
C ILE A 20 -4.61 3.98 -5.34
N SER A 21 -3.53 3.23 -5.21
CA SER A 21 -2.19 3.71 -5.54
C SER A 21 -2.08 4.28 -6.95
N ASP A 22 -1.24 5.29 -7.14
CA ASP A 22 -1.07 5.98 -8.43
C ASP A 22 -0.59 5.04 -9.55
N LYS A 23 0.15 3.99 -9.16
CA LYS A 23 0.67 2.95 -10.06
C LYS A 23 0.31 1.57 -9.53
N SER A 24 0.19 0.65 -10.46
CA SER A 24 0.22 -0.78 -10.21
C SER A 24 1.56 -1.38 -10.63
N ILE A 25 1.94 -2.48 -9.98
CA ILE A 25 3.10 -3.27 -10.34
C ILE A 25 2.62 -4.44 -11.21
N ASP A 26 3.19 -4.53 -12.41
CA ASP A 26 2.96 -5.63 -13.33
C ASP A 26 3.90 -6.81 -13.00
N LEU A 27 3.33 -7.97 -12.71
CA LEU A 27 4.09 -9.20 -12.43
C LEU A 27 4.57 -9.93 -13.69
N SER A 28 4.32 -9.38 -14.89
CA SER A 28 4.71 -9.85 -16.23
C SER A 28 4.17 -11.22 -16.65
N ALA A 29 3.50 -11.93 -15.75
CA ALA A 29 2.89 -13.22 -15.99
C ALA A 29 1.71 -13.42 -15.03
N LEU A 30 0.64 -14.01 -15.56
CA LEU A 30 -0.47 -14.51 -14.74
C LEU A 30 0.07 -15.48 -13.69
N LEU A 31 -0.43 -15.39 -12.46
CA LEU A 31 -0.11 -16.32 -11.37
C LEU A 31 1.38 -16.37 -10.95
N ARG A 32 2.19 -15.35 -11.28
CA ARG A 32 3.54 -15.24 -10.72
C ARG A 32 3.42 -14.94 -9.22
N ASP A 33 3.64 -15.98 -8.42
CA ASP A 33 3.57 -15.87 -6.97
C ASP A 33 4.81 -15.18 -6.40
N VAL A 34 4.68 -13.88 -6.09
CA VAL A 34 5.73 -13.07 -5.46
C VAL A 34 5.77 -13.19 -3.94
N GLY A 35 4.77 -13.85 -3.35
CA GLY A 35 4.73 -14.15 -1.91
C GLY A 35 5.51 -15.41 -1.53
N LYS A 36 5.94 -16.21 -2.53
CA LYS A 36 6.79 -17.40 -2.31
C LYS A 36 8.27 -17.06 -2.43
N GLY A 37 9.08 -17.65 -1.54
CA GLY A 37 10.54 -17.49 -1.53
C GLY A 37 11.00 -16.57 -0.41
N LYS A 38 11.67 -15.47 -0.74
CA LYS A 38 12.06 -14.46 0.26
C LYS A 38 10.84 -13.61 0.60
N GLN A 39 10.63 -13.36 1.89
CA GLN A 39 9.53 -12.51 2.35
C GLN A 39 9.69 -11.10 1.77
N LEU A 40 8.64 -10.62 1.11
CA LEU A 40 8.52 -9.24 0.65
C LEU A 40 7.53 -8.50 1.54
N TYR A 41 7.69 -7.18 1.61
CA TYR A 41 6.85 -6.30 2.39
C TYR A 41 6.36 -5.14 1.52
N ALA A 42 5.08 -4.83 1.59
CA ALA A 42 4.57 -3.53 1.17
C ALA A 42 4.79 -2.56 2.33
N VAL A 43 5.54 -1.50 2.08
CA VAL A 43 5.85 -0.46 3.06
C VAL A 43 5.13 0.80 2.64
N VAL A 44 4.43 1.43 3.59
CA VAL A 44 3.84 2.75 3.42
C VAL A 44 4.55 3.73 4.34
N ALA A 45 5.15 4.75 3.73
CA ALA A 45 5.79 5.87 4.38
C ALA A 45 4.86 7.08 4.34
N ILE A 46 4.70 7.75 5.48
CA ILE A 46 3.94 8.99 5.56
C ILE A 46 4.90 10.17 5.32
N ASP A 47 4.69 10.90 4.22
CA ASP A 47 5.56 12.01 3.82
C ASP A 47 5.16 13.31 4.52
N THR A 48 3.86 13.61 4.57
CA THR A 48 3.30 14.70 5.37
C THR A 48 2.31 14.16 6.40
N ALA A 49 2.33 14.73 7.60
CA ALA A 49 1.46 14.28 8.67
C ALA A 49 -0.02 14.59 8.36
N ALA A 50 -0.92 13.78 8.91
CA ALA A 50 -2.35 14.13 8.92
C ALA A 50 -2.59 15.35 9.82
N ASP A 51 -3.60 16.15 9.48
CA ASP A 51 -3.97 17.32 10.29
C ASP A 51 -4.44 16.87 11.68
N SER A 52 -4.16 17.69 12.69
CA SER A 52 -4.65 17.50 14.06
C SER A 52 -6.17 17.35 14.15
N ALA A 53 -6.93 18.02 13.28
CA ALA A 53 -8.38 17.89 13.18
C ALA A 53 -8.84 16.50 12.69
N ASP A 54 -7.93 15.76 12.06
CA ASP A 54 -8.16 14.42 11.50
C ASP A 54 -7.69 13.31 12.45
N ALA A 55 -7.25 13.65 13.67
CA ALA A 55 -6.65 12.73 14.63
C ALA A 55 -7.49 11.47 14.94
N ALA A 56 -8.82 11.58 14.88
CA ALA A 56 -9.79 10.51 15.15
C ALA A 56 -10.25 9.76 13.90
N LYS A 57 -9.96 10.27 12.69
CA LYS A 57 -10.25 9.58 11.43
C LYS A 57 -9.27 8.42 11.29
N THR A 58 -9.68 7.35 10.61
CA THR A 58 -8.80 6.20 10.39
C THR A 58 -8.54 5.95 8.92
N VAL A 59 -7.40 5.32 8.65
CA VAL A 59 -7.05 4.77 7.34
C VAL A 59 -6.64 3.30 7.49
N THR A 60 -7.14 2.46 6.59
CA THR A 60 -6.74 1.06 6.45
C THR A 60 -5.98 0.90 5.15
N PHE A 61 -4.80 0.28 5.22
CA PHE A 61 -3.95 0.04 4.06
C PHE A 61 -4.11 -1.40 3.63
N SER A 62 -4.47 -1.62 2.37
CA SER A 62 -4.67 -2.96 1.82
C SER A 62 -3.82 -3.17 0.59
N ILE A 63 -3.18 -4.32 0.50
CA ILE A 63 -2.60 -4.81 -0.75
C ILE A 63 -3.76 -5.39 -1.57
N ILE A 64 -3.91 -4.92 -2.80
CA ILE A 64 -4.91 -5.41 -3.74
C ILE A 64 -4.24 -6.01 -4.97
N ALA A 65 -4.89 -6.99 -5.58
CA ALA A 65 -4.51 -7.58 -6.85
C ALA A 65 -5.67 -7.50 -7.85
N ASP A 66 -5.35 -7.40 -9.15
CA ASP A 66 -6.35 -7.34 -10.22
C ASP A 66 -5.80 -7.94 -11.52
N SER A 67 -6.73 -8.32 -12.40
CA SER A 67 -6.49 -8.70 -13.79
C SER A 67 -6.07 -7.55 -14.72
N THR A 68 -6.25 -6.30 -14.29
CA THR A 68 -6.03 -5.09 -15.09
C THR A 68 -5.20 -4.05 -14.33
N ALA A 69 -4.42 -3.26 -15.07
CA ALA A 69 -3.48 -2.29 -14.49
C ALA A 69 -4.14 -1.15 -13.68
N ASN A 70 -5.44 -0.91 -13.86
CA ASN A 70 -6.17 0.12 -13.12
C ASN A 70 -6.59 -0.33 -11.71
N LEU A 71 -6.44 -1.62 -11.38
CA LEU A 71 -6.80 -2.23 -10.10
C LEU A 71 -8.27 -1.99 -9.68
N ALA A 72 -9.18 -1.79 -10.64
CA ALA A 72 -10.56 -1.41 -10.38
C ALA A 72 -11.59 -2.35 -11.04
N THR A 73 -11.15 -3.38 -11.75
CA THR A 73 -12.03 -4.23 -12.58
C THR A 73 -12.48 -5.49 -11.83
N SER A 74 -11.58 -6.10 -11.06
CA SER A 74 -11.80 -7.31 -10.28
C SER A 74 -10.88 -7.34 -9.06
N ALA A 75 -10.76 -6.20 -8.39
CA ALA A 75 -9.84 -6.00 -7.29
C ALA A 75 -10.11 -7.00 -6.15
N THR A 76 -9.09 -7.77 -5.81
CA THR A 76 -9.12 -8.72 -4.70
C THR A 76 -8.16 -8.27 -3.62
N THR A 77 -8.64 -8.11 -2.39
CA THR A 77 -7.79 -7.81 -1.25
C THR A 77 -6.93 -9.00 -0.90
N VAL A 78 -5.61 -8.82 -0.96
CA VAL A 78 -4.59 -9.83 -0.63
C VAL A 78 -4.31 -9.85 0.87
N SER A 79 -4.13 -8.67 1.45
CA SER A 79 -3.83 -8.46 2.87
C SER A 79 -4.20 -7.03 3.24
N ALA A 80 -4.60 -6.82 4.48
CA ALA A 80 -4.98 -5.51 4.99
C ALA A 80 -4.42 -5.29 6.40
N THR A 81 -4.14 -4.04 6.73
CA THR A 81 -3.78 -3.66 8.10
C THR A 81 -5.01 -3.55 8.99
N GLN A 82 -4.79 -3.36 10.28
CA GLN A 82 -5.78 -2.70 11.12
C GLN A 82 -5.97 -1.23 10.69
N ALA A 83 -7.06 -0.63 11.15
CA ALA A 83 -7.29 0.80 11.01
C ALA A 83 -6.26 1.59 11.85
N TYR A 84 -5.53 2.51 11.21
CA TYR A 84 -4.62 3.45 11.86
C TYR A 84 -5.30 4.81 12.03
N LEU A 85 -5.21 5.37 13.23
CA LEU A 85 -5.72 6.71 13.52
C LEU A 85 -4.87 7.78 12.83
N GLY A 86 -5.49 8.89 12.40
CA GLY A 86 -4.79 10.04 11.84
C GLY A 86 -3.72 10.61 12.78
N SER A 87 -3.96 10.52 14.10
CA SER A 87 -2.99 10.94 15.12
C SER A 87 -1.67 10.16 15.10
N VAL A 88 -1.65 8.96 14.52
CA VAL A 88 -0.42 8.17 14.38
C VAL A 88 0.22 8.32 12.99
N LEU A 89 -0.38 9.09 12.07
CA LEU A 89 0.17 9.37 10.74
C LEU A 89 1.06 10.61 10.80
N THR A 90 2.23 10.48 11.40
CA THR A 90 3.24 11.56 11.48
C THR A 90 4.19 11.51 10.28
N ALA A 91 4.76 12.66 9.89
CA ALA A 91 5.73 12.72 8.79
C ALA A 91 7.00 11.89 9.09
N GLY A 92 7.57 11.28 8.06
CA GLY A 92 8.77 10.42 8.13
C GLY A 92 8.52 9.05 8.76
N ARG A 93 7.25 8.68 8.98
CA ARG A 93 6.89 7.44 9.65
C ARG A 93 6.72 6.30 8.64
N GLU A 94 7.60 5.30 8.70
CA GLU A 94 7.52 4.05 7.91
C GLU A 94 6.88 2.91 8.72
N LEU A 95 5.81 3.19 9.47
CA LEU A 95 5.28 2.20 10.43
C LEU A 95 4.34 1.15 9.84
N ILE A 96 3.94 1.29 8.58
CA ILE A 96 2.96 0.39 7.98
C ILE A 96 3.70 -0.57 7.07
N VAL A 97 3.97 -1.75 7.62
CA VAL A 97 4.61 -2.86 6.94
C VAL A 97 3.60 -3.98 6.81
N ILE A 98 3.28 -4.36 5.59
CA ILE A 98 2.35 -5.44 5.28
C ILE A 98 3.14 -6.56 4.62
N PRO A 99 3.31 -7.73 5.25
CA PRO A 99 3.95 -8.86 4.60
C PRO A 99 3.10 -9.33 3.44
N LEU A 100 3.72 -9.58 2.28
CA LEU A 100 3.04 -10.22 1.16
C LEU A 100 2.86 -11.72 1.50
N PRO A 101 1.61 -12.22 1.60
CA PRO A 101 1.37 -13.63 1.90
C PRO A 101 1.74 -14.51 0.70
N PRO A 102 2.05 -15.79 0.91
CA PRO A 102 2.19 -16.74 -0.19
C PRO A 102 0.88 -16.86 -0.98
N ASN A 103 0.98 -17.14 -2.28
CA ASN A 103 -0.11 -17.05 -3.26
C ASN A 103 -0.55 -15.60 -3.53
N THR A 104 0.42 -14.69 -3.65
CA THR A 104 0.19 -13.32 -4.12
C THR A 104 0.65 -13.24 -5.57
N PRO A 105 -0.24 -13.04 -6.56
CA PRO A 105 -1.64 -12.67 -6.40
C PRO A 105 -2.59 -13.89 -6.25
N PRO A 106 -3.74 -13.73 -5.57
CA PRO A 106 -4.64 -14.83 -5.21
C PRO A 106 -5.53 -15.31 -6.36
N GLY A 107 -5.85 -14.45 -7.34
CA GLY A 107 -6.72 -14.79 -8.46
C GLY A 107 -5.98 -15.47 -9.61
N ALA A 108 -6.64 -16.43 -10.26
CA ALA A 108 -6.11 -17.15 -11.42
C ALA A 108 -5.79 -16.24 -12.63
N THR A 109 -6.40 -15.05 -12.66
CA THR A 109 -6.26 -14.06 -13.73
C THR A 109 -5.52 -12.81 -13.29
N ASP A 110 -5.08 -12.75 -12.04
CA ASP A 110 -4.47 -11.54 -11.49
C ASP A 110 -3.01 -11.44 -11.93
N GLN A 111 -2.64 -10.24 -12.38
CA GLN A 111 -1.29 -9.91 -12.86
C GLN A 111 -0.75 -8.63 -12.23
N TYR A 112 -1.64 -7.75 -11.79
CA TYR A 112 -1.28 -6.44 -11.26
C TYR A 112 -1.49 -6.43 -9.75
N ILE A 113 -0.55 -5.84 -9.03
CA ILE A 113 -0.67 -5.59 -7.59
C ILE A 113 -0.54 -4.09 -7.30
N GLY A 114 -1.20 -3.63 -6.26
CA GLY A 114 -1.09 -2.25 -5.79
C GLY A 114 -1.64 -2.10 -4.39
N MET A 115 -1.93 -0.85 -4.01
CA MET A 115 -2.49 -0.52 -2.70
C MET A 115 -3.87 0.09 -2.83
N TYR A 116 -4.72 -0.19 -1.85
CA TYR A 116 -5.95 0.54 -1.58
C TYR A 116 -5.86 1.22 -0.21
N TYR A 117 -6.29 2.46 -0.17
CA TYR A 117 -6.32 3.30 1.02
C TYR A 117 -7.78 3.60 1.35
N ASP A 118 -8.28 2.91 2.37
CA ASP A 118 -9.66 3.03 2.86
C ASP A 118 -9.70 4.03 4.03
N VAL A 119 -10.32 5.19 3.84
CA VAL A 119 -10.44 6.21 4.89
C VAL A 119 -11.84 6.25 5.47
N SER A 120 -11.95 6.31 6.80
CA SER A 120 -13.25 6.32 7.48
C SER A 120 -14.09 7.58 7.20
N ALA A 121 -13.43 8.67 6.80
CA ALA A 121 -14.02 9.96 6.49
C ALA A 121 -13.01 10.82 5.72
N THR A 122 -13.48 11.90 5.09
CA THR A 122 -12.62 12.82 4.33
C THR A 122 -11.52 13.43 5.21
N PHE A 123 -10.25 13.23 4.86
CA PHE A 123 -9.10 13.91 5.47
C PHE A 123 -8.87 15.29 4.84
N THR A 124 -8.27 16.21 5.61
CA THR A 124 -7.91 17.56 5.16
C THR A 124 -6.83 17.51 4.07
N ALA A 125 -5.88 16.59 4.22
CA ALA A 125 -4.98 16.00 3.23
C ALA A 125 -3.72 15.53 3.97
N PHE A 126 -3.20 14.37 3.58
CA PHE A 126 -1.83 13.96 3.93
C PHE A 126 -1.22 13.23 2.74
N THR A 127 0.11 13.17 2.69
CA THR A 127 0.81 12.53 1.57
C THR A 127 1.53 11.28 2.04
N LEU A 128 1.55 10.28 1.17
CA LEU A 128 2.18 9.00 1.45
C LEU A 128 2.92 8.49 0.21
N SER A 129 3.94 7.69 0.48
CA SER A 129 4.67 6.93 -0.50
C SER A 129 4.53 5.44 -0.18
N ALA A 130 4.35 4.62 -1.20
CA ALA A 130 4.13 3.18 -1.03
C ALA A 130 4.98 2.39 -2.01
N TYR A 131 5.65 1.36 -1.51
CA TYR A 131 6.57 0.55 -2.30
C TYR A 131 6.74 -0.87 -1.75
N ILE A 132 7.25 -1.78 -2.58
CA ILE A 132 7.64 -3.14 -2.16
C ILE A 132 9.12 -3.20 -1.84
N ALA A 133 9.45 -3.84 -0.73
CA ALA A 133 10.82 -4.00 -0.26
C ALA A 133 11.09 -5.40 0.32
N VAL A 134 12.36 -5.81 0.28
CA VAL A 134 12.83 -7.08 0.87
C VAL A 134 13.11 -6.94 2.36
N ASP A 135 13.61 -5.78 2.78
CA ASP A 135 13.88 -5.44 4.18
C ASP A 135 13.24 -4.10 4.50
N VAL A 136 12.89 -3.92 5.78
CA VAL A 136 12.28 -2.68 6.26
C VAL A 136 13.25 -1.96 7.18
N GLN A 137 13.40 -0.65 7.01
CA GLN A 137 14.16 0.17 7.93
C GLN A 137 13.33 0.42 9.21
N THR A 138 13.64 -0.33 10.27
CA THR A 138 12.92 -0.25 11.56
C THR A 138 13.67 0.54 12.64
N ASN A 139 14.87 1.05 12.34
CA ASN A 139 15.60 1.91 13.28
C ASN A 139 15.04 3.34 13.27
N VAL A 140 14.16 3.61 14.23
CA VAL A 140 13.86 4.93 14.80
C VAL A 140 14.27 4.95 16.26
#